data_AF-A0A2V6YHZ2-F1
#
_entry.id   AF-A0A2V6YHZ2-F1
#
_cell.length_a   1.000
_cell.length_b   1.000
_cell.length_c   1.000
_cell.angle_alpha   90.00
_cell.angle_beta   90.00
_cell.angle_gamma   90.00
#
_symmetry.space_group_name_H-M   'P 1'
#
loop_
_entity.id
_entity.type
_entity.pdbx_description
1 polymer ?
#
loop_
_entity_poly.entity_id
_entity_poly.type
_entity_poly.pdbx_seq_one_letter_code
_entity_poly.pdbx_strand_id
1 'polypeptide(L)'
;MASEDPEETFKVTDRRRRAQDDEPTRPAPPNAPPPRAERERSRPAREPERSLTVLFMMLASSAAIAMGDAPDPVTGQRHYDLVHAGEAIDLLVLLREKTEGRRSMEETQVLEGLLYDLQLRYVEATKRTGSPPGPPRS
;
A
#
# COMPACT_ATOMS: atom_id res chain seq x y z
N MET A 1 67.60 -24.56 11.21
CA MET A 1 67.43 -25.47 10.06
C MET A 1 66.07 -26.12 10.27
N ALA A 2 65.00 -25.59 9.67
CA ALA A 2 64.56 -25.81 8.27
C ALA A 2 63.96 -27.23 8.14
N SER A 3 62.79 -27.51 7.55
CA SER A 3 61.78 -26.79 6.75
C SER A 3 60.69 -27.86 6.44
N GLU A 4 59.40 -27.58 6.56
CA GLU A 4 58.42 -27.23 5.50
C GLU A 4 57.53 -28.39 5.00
N ASP A 5 56.34 -27.94 4.59
CA ASP A 5 55.06 -28.49 4.15
C ASP A 5 55.01 -29.64 3.10
N PRO A 6 53.82 -30.28 2.93
CA PRO A 6 53.65 -31.48 2.11
C PRO A 6 53.72 -31.23 0.61
N GLU A 7 54.25 -32.23 -0.11
CA GLU A 7 54.45 -32.25 -1.56
C GLU A 7 53.12 -32.25 -2.34
N GLU A 8 52.75 -31.09 -2.91
CA GLU A 8 51.86 -31.03 -4.07
C GLU A 8 52.68 -31.25 -5.36
N THR A 9 52.49 -32.40 -5.99
CA THR A 9 52.93 -32.65 -7.36
C THR A 9 51.73 -33.00 -8.22
N PHE A 10 51.31 -32.07 -9.09
CA PHE A 10 50.85 -32.45 -10.43
C PHE A 10 51.09 -31.30 -11.42
N LYS A 11 52.14 -31.48 -12.22
CA LYS A 11 52.49 -30.68 -13.40
C LYS A 11 51.66 -31.18 -14.59
N VAL A 12 51.45 -30.30 -15.58
CA VAL A 12 51.32 -30.53 -17.05
C VAL A 12 50.11 -29.80 -17.64
N THR A 13 50.17 -28.91 -18.63
CA THR A 13 51.23 -28.08 -19.25
C THR A 13 50.46 -26.99 -19.99
N ASP A 14 50.82 -25.72 -19.78
CA ASP A 14 50.36 -24.59 -20.60
C ASP A 14 50.82 -24.81 -22.06
N ARG A 15 49.88 -24.71 -22.99
CA ARG A 15 50.18 -24.72 -24.43
C ARG A 15 49.56 -23.47 -25.07
N ARG A 16 50.17 -22.30 -24.83
CA ARG A 16 49.94 -21.08 -25.62
C ARG A 16 49.93 -21.39 -27.12
N ARG A 17 48.81 -21.09 -27.79
CA ARG A 17 48.83 -20.62 -29.19
C ARG A 17 47.98 -19.38 -29.33
N ARG A 18 48.60 -18.40 -29.97
CA ARG A 18 48.25 -17.00 -30.21
C ARG A 18 47.17 -16.85 -31.29
N ALA A 19 46.24 -15.92 -31.05
CA ALA A 19 45.44 -15.08 -31.95
C ALA A 19 44.91 -15.65 -33.29
N GLN A 20 43.58 -15.62 -33.45
CA GLN A 20 42.93 -15.01 -34.63
C GLN A 20 41.44 -14.80 -34.39
N ASP A 21 40.98 -13.58 -34.69
CA ASP A 21 39.59 -13.18 -34.87
C ASP A 21 38.85 -14.15 -35.82
N ASP A 22 37.66 -14.59 -35.43
CA ASP A 22 36.49 -14.62 -36.32
C ASP A 22 35.25 -15.01 -35.50
N GLU A 23 34.23 -14.16 -35.56
CA GLU A 23 32.89 -14.42 -35.07
C GLU A 23 32.16 -15.33 -36.07
N PRO A 24 31.59 -16.48 -35.66
CA PRO A 24 30.50 -17.06 -36.40
C PRO A 24 29.23 -16.84 -35.57
N THR A 25 28.48 -15.80 -35.95
CA THR A 25 27.04 -15.71 -35.69
C THR A 25 26.42 -17.09 -36.00
N ARG A 26 25.99 -17.80 -34.96
CA ARG A 26 25.27 -19.06 -35.11
C ARG A 26 23.79 -18.71 -35.27
N PRO A 27 23.14 -19.05 -36.39
CA PRO A 27 21.71 -18.76 -36.57
C PRO A 27 20.91 -19.58 -35.55
N ALA A 28 20.00 -18.92 -34.86
CA ALA A 28 19.05 -19.55 -33.94
C ALA A 28 18.21 -20.60 -34.69
N PRO A 29 17.88 -21.75 -34.06
CA PRO A 29 17.01 -22.75 -34.68
C PRO A 29 15.61 -22.15 -34.93
N PRO A 30 14.98 -22.41 -36.09
CA PRO A 30 13.74 -21.76 -36.52
C PRO A 30 12.48 -22.31 -35.82
N ASN A 31 12.61 -22.87 -34.62
CA ASN A 31 11.48 -23.51 -33.93
C ASN A 31 11.52 -23.33 -32.40
N ALA A 32 11.98 -22.18 -31.94
CA ALA A 32 11.63 -21.73 -30.60
C ALA A 32 10.16 -21.24 -30.66
N PRO A 33 9.20 -21.88 -29.96
CA PRO A 33 7.90 -21.27 -29.77
C PRO A 33 8.11 -19.89 -29.13
N PRO A 34 7.36 -18.85 -29.54
CA PRO A 34 7.51 -17.52 -28.95
C PRO A 34 7.36 -17.63 -27.44
N PRO A 35 8.05 -16.76 -26.65
CA PRO A 35 7.86 -16.74 -25.21
C PRO A 35 6.35 -16.61 -24.99
N ARG A 36 5.79 -17.62 -24.32
CA ARG A 36 4.40 -17.66 -23.94
C ARG A 36 4.08 -16.32 -23.26
N ALA A 37 3.48 -15.42 -24.00
CA ALA A 37 2.52 -14.45 -23.51
C ALA A 37 1.30 -15.24 -23.03
N GLU A 38 1.51 -16.13 -22.06
CA GLU A 38 0.44 -16.83 -21.39
C GLU A 38 0.27 -16.16 -20.04
N ARG A 39 -0.77 -15.34 -20.08
CA ARG A 39 -1.62 -14.99 -18.97
C ARG A 39 -1.01 -13.86 -18.16
N GLU A 40 -1.38 -12.64 -18.58
CA GLU A 40 -2.42 -11.94 -17.82
C GLU A 40 -3.38 -13.00 -17.23
N ARG A 41 -2.97 -13.63 -16.13
CA ARG A 41 -3.92 -14.23 -15.23
C ARG A 41 -4.68 -13.01 -14.82
N SER A 42 -5.86 -12.84 -15.40
CA SER A 42 -6.96 -12.11 -14.80
C SER A 42 -6.80 -12.38 -13.33
N ARG A 43 -6.23 -11.42 -12.58
CA ARG A 43 -6.13 -11.57 -11.14
C ARG A 43 -7.59 -11.83 -10.79
N PRO A 44 -7.94 -13.01 -10.22
CA PRO A 44 -9.33 -13.20 -9.80
C PRO A 44 -9.62 -11.95 -9.00
N ALA A 45 -10.65 -11.19 -9.41
CA ALA A 45 -10.98 -9.92 -8.79
C ALA A 45 -10.90 -10.19 -7.29
N ARG A 46 -9.85 -9.66 -6.64
CA ARG A 46 -9.55 -10.05 -5.26
C ARG A 46 -10.83 -9.70 -4.55
N GLU A 47 -11.57 -10.70 -4.05
CA GLU A 47 -12.67 -10.45 -3.15
C GLU A 47 -12.12 -9.44 -2.15
N PRO A 48 -12.80 -8.31 -1.89
CA PRO A 48 -12.24 -7.24 -1.08
C PRO A 48 -11.73 -7.90 0.19
N GLU A 49 -10.40 -7.95 0.32
CA GLU A 49 -9.76 -8.69 1.41
C GLU A 49 -10.36 -8.10 2.67
N ARG A 50 -11.09 -8.94 3.42
CA ARG A 50 -11.78 -8.49 4.64
C ARG A 50 -10.68 -8.11 5.64
N SER A 51 -10.33 -6.83 5.64
CA SER A 51 -9.21 -6.26 6.37
C SER A 51 -9.73 -5.17 7.30
N LEU A 52 -9.14 -5.07 8.50
CA LEU A 52 -9.44 -3.99 9.44
C LEU A 52 -9.10 -2.63 8.82
N THR A 53 -8.05 -2.55 8.01
CA THR A 53 -7.70 -1.34 7.25
C THR A 53 -8.87 -0.86 6.39
N VAL A 54 -9.53 -1.76 5.67
CA VAL A 54 -10.69 -1.40 4.83
C VAL A 54 -11.84 -0.89 5.69
N LEU A 55 -12.13 -1.55 6.82
CA LEU A 55 -13.16 -1.10 7.76
C LEU A 55 -12.87 0.30 8.33
N PHE A 56 -11.62 0.57 8.74
CA PHE A 56 -11.22 1.87 9.26
C PHE A 56 -11.36 2.96 8.20
N MET A 57 -10.96 2.69 6.96
CA MET A 57 -11.10 3.61 5.84
C MET A 57 -12.57 3.91 5.50
N MET A 58 -13.45 2.90 5.58
CA MET A 58 -14.90 3.11 5.38
C MET A 58 -15.49 4.05 6.44
N LEU A 59 -15.15 3.84 7.72
CA LEU A 59 -15.60 4.71 8.81
C LEU A 59 -15.02 6.12 8.69
N ALA A 60 -13.73 6.23 8.38
CA ALA A 60 -13.08 7.52 8.15
C ALA A 60 -13.71 8.30 7.00
N SER A 61 -14.07 7.62 5.91
CA SER A 61 -14.80 8.22 4.79
C SER A 61 -16.17 8.73 5.23
N SER A 62 -16.92 7.94 6.01
CA SER A 62 -18.21 8.38 6.57
C SER A 62 -18.06 9.64 7.44
N ALA A 63 -17.03 9.70 8.29
CA ALA A 63 -16.76 10.87 9.12
C ALA A 63 -16.41 12.10 8.26
N ALA A 64 -15.56 11.93 7.24
CA ALA A 64 -15.16 13.00 6.33
C ALA A 64 -16.34 13.57 5.53
N ILE A 65 -17.23 12.71 5.03
CA ILE A 65 -18.47 13.14 4.35
C ILE A 65 -19.36 13.93 5.30
N ALA A 66 -19.54 13.45 6.53
CA ALA A 66 -20.36 14.11 7.53
C ALA A 66 -19.78 15.45 8.02
N MET A 67 -18.45 15.62 7.97
CA MET A 67 -17.79 16.92 8.20
C MET A 67 -17.85 17.87 6.98
N GLY A 68 -18.37 17.42 5.83
CA GLY A 68 -18.43 18.20 4.59
C GLY A 68 -17.11 18.30 3.82
N ASP A 69 -16.10 17.51 4.19
CA ASP A 69 -14.80 17.42 3.52
C ASP A 69 -14.92 16.78 2.13
N ALA A 70 -15.88 15.86 1.98
CA ALA A 70 -16.17 15.15 0.75
C ALA A 70 -17.67 15.27 0.42
N PRO A 71 -18.06 15.29 -0.88
CA PRO A 71 -19.46 15.18 -1.25
C PRO A 71 -19.98 13.77 -0.92
N ASP A 72 -21.24 13.68 -0.52
CA ASP A 72 -21.93 12.41 -0.37
C ASP A 72 -21.98 11.69 -1.74
N PRO A 73 -21.48 10.45 -1.85
CA PRO A 73 -21.44 9.71 -3.12
C PRO A 73 -22.83 9.37 -3.67
N VAL A 74 -23.87 9.37 -2.83
CA VAL A 74 -25.26 9.03 -3.22
C VAL A 74 -25.98 10.28 -3.72
N THR A 75 -25.93 11.37 -2.96
CA THR A 75 -26.69 12.59 -3.26
C THR A 75 -25.89 13.64 -4.05
N GLY A 76 -24.56 13.54 -4.04
CA GLY A 76 -23.64 14.55 -4.58
C GLY A 76 -23.58 15.84 -3.75
N GLN A 77 -24.35 15.93 -2.67
CA GLN A 77 -24.46 17.12 -1.83
C GLN A 77 -23.42 17.08 -0.71
N ARG A 78 -22.97 18.25 -0.27
CA ARG A 78 -22.18 18.36 0.96
C ARG A 78 -23.11 18.65 2.11
N HIS A 79 -23.26 17.68 3.00
CA HIS A 79 -24.00 17.83 4.25
C HIS A 79 -23.01 17.98 5.41
N TYR A 80 -23.35 18.86 6.36
CA TYR A 80 -22.58 19.07 7.58
C TYR A 80 -23.37 18.50 8.75
N ASP A 81 -23.02 17.28 9.15
CA ASP A 81 -23.57 16.58 10.31
C ASP A 81 -22.43 16.22 11.26
N LEU A 82 -22.11 17.15 12.16
CA LEU A 82 -21.07 16.94 13.17
C LEU A 82 -21.47 15.91 14.24
N VAL A 83 -22.74 15.56 14.36
CA VAL A 83 -23.15 14.49 15.28
C VAL A 83 -22.74 13.16 14.67
N HIS A 84 -23.11 12.91 13.42
CA HIS A 84 -22.74 11.70 12.69
C HIS A 84 -21.22 11.54 12.53
N ALA A 85 -20.50 12.64 12.29
CA ALA A 85 -19.04 12.62 12.25
C ALA A 85 -18.43 12.20 13.60
N GLY A 86 -18.99 12.68 14.71
CA GLY A 86 -18.55 12.33 16.06
C GLY A 86 -18.76 10.84 16.35
N GLU A 87 -19.94 10.31 16.04
CA GLU A 87 -20.25 8.89 16.23
C GLU A 87 -19.31 7.96 15.45
N ALA A 88 -18.94 8.33 14.21
CA ALA A 88 -17.99 7.58 13.41
C ALA A 88 -16.57 7.59 14.02
N ILE A 89 -16.13 8.72 14.57
CA ILE A 89 -14.85 8.85 15.29
C ILE A 89 -14.87 8.02 16.57
N ASP A 90 -15.95 8.10 17.35
CA ASP A 90 -16.12 7.32 18.58
C ASP A 90 -16.08 5.82 18.31
N LEU A 91 -16.68 5.37 17.20
CA LEU A 91 -16.60 3.98 16.78
C LEU A 91 -15.15 3.57 16.42
N LEU A 92 -14.38 4.44 15.77
CA LEU A 92 -12.95 4.18 15.53
C LEU A 92 -12.16 4.09 16.84
N VAL A 93 -12.46 4.94 17.83
CA VAL A 93 -11.86 4.87 19.17
C VAL A 93 -12.22 3.56 19.87
N LEU A 94 -13.49 3.15 19.82
CA LEU A 94 -13.93 1.86 20.35
C LEU A 94 -13.21 0.69 19.66
N LEU A 95 -13.06 0.74 18.34
CA LEU A 95 -12.35 -0.29 17.58
C LEU A 95 -10.87 -0.34 17.95
N ARG A 96 -10.23 0.79 18.21
CA ARG A 96 -8.83 0.85 18.68
C ARG A 96 -8.64 0.02 19.96
N GLU A 97 -9.55 0.17 20.92
CA GLU A 97 -9.53 -0.58 22.18
C GLU A 97 -9.89 -2.05 21.96
N LYS A 98 -10.96 -2.35 21.22
CA LYS A 98 -11.46 -3.72 21.04
C LYS A 98 -10.58 -4.59 20.15
N THR A 99 -9.72 -3.98 19.34
CA THR A 99 -8.79 -4.68 18.44
C THR A 99 -7.34 -4.64 18.92
N GLU A 100 -7.08 -4.14 20.13
CA GLU A 100 -5.73 -4.14 20.71
C GLU A 100 -5.17 -5.56 20.82
N GLY A 101 -3.88 -5.71 20.49
CA GLY A 101 -3.21 -7.02 20.42
C GLY A 101 -3.65 -7.93 19.26
N ARG A 102 -4.65 -7.52 18.47
CA ARG A 102 -5.16 -8.26 17.29
C ARG A 102 -4.93 -7.53 15.97
N ARG A 103 -4.32 -6.34 16.02
CA ARG A 103 -3.91 -5.54 14.85
C ARG A 103 -2.45 -5.84 14.50
N SER A 104 -2.17 -5.88 13.21
CA SER A 104 -0.83 -5.77 12.65
C SER A 104 -0.25 -4.36 12.85
N MET A 105 1.05 -4.19 12.60
CA MET A 105 1.72 -2.88 12.67
C MET A 105 1.14 -1.89 11.66
N GLU A 106 0.77 -2.37 10.47
CA GLU A 106 0.14 -1.55 9.43
C GLU A 106 -1.26 -1.07 9.87
N GLU A 107 -2.13 -1.98 10.31
CA GLU A 107 -3.47 -1.66 10.79
C GLU A 107 -3.44 -0.70 11.99
N THR A 108 -2.44 -0.86 12.86
CA THR A 108 -2.22 0.05 13.99
C THR A 108 -1.88 1.45 13.51
N GLN A 109 -0.89 1.58 12.62
CA GLN A 109 -0.48 2.88 12.07
C GLN A 109 -1.61 3.58 11.31
N VAL A 110 -2.38 2.82 10.51
CA VAL A 110 -3.53 3.37 9.80
C VAL A 110 -4.57 3.88 10.78
N LEU A 111 -4.95 3.10 11.80
CA LEU A 111 -5.99 3.51 12.74
C LEU A 111 -5.56 4.75 13.55
N GLU A 112 -4.33 4.79 14.06
CA GLU A 112 -3.84 5.95 14.82
C GLU A 112 -3.75 7.20 13.94
N GLY A 113 -3.29 7.08 12.69
CA GLY A 113 -3.24 8.19 11.74
C GLY A 113 -4.63 8.73 11.41
N LEU A 114 -5.59 7.84 11.12
CA LEU A 114 -6.98 8.23 10.88
C LEU A 114 -7.61 8.92 12.08
N LEU A 115 -7.41 8.39 13.29
CA LEU A 115 -7.95 9.00 14.51
C LEU A 115 -7.39 10.40 14.73
N TYR A 116 -6.08 10.58 14.60
CA TYR A 116 -5.45 11.89 14.73
C TYR A 116 -6.01 12.91 13.73
N ASP A 117 -6.03 12.55 12.45
CA ASP A 117 -6.49 13.44 11.38
C ASP A 117 -7.97 13.81 11.55
N LEU A 118 -8.83 12.84 11.83
CA LEU A 118 -10.27 13.05 11.95
C LEU A 118 -10.59 13.89 13.19
N GLN A 119 -9.96 13.63 14.33
CA GLN A 119 -10.18 14.41 15.56
C GLN A 119 -9.78 15.87 15.36
N LEU A 120 -8.63 16.11 14.71
CA LEU A 120 -8.19 17.47 14.42
C LEU A 120 -9.21 18.21 13.54
N ARG A 121 -9.64 17.59 12.44
CA ARG A 121 -10.64 18.16 11.53
C ARG A 121 -11.99 18.36 12.21
N TYR A 122 -12.41 17.45 13.07
CA TYR A 122 -13.63 17.57 13.84
C TYR A 122 -13.61 18.81 14.75
N VAL A 123 -12.50 19.03 15.45
CA VAL A 123 -12.30 20.22 16.28
C VAL A 123 -12.28 21.51 15.43
N GLU A 124 -11.71 21.48 14.23
CA GLU A 124 -11.77 22.62 13.32
C GLU A 124 -13.19 22.87 12.78
N ALA A 125 -13.92 21.82 12.46
CA ALA A 125 -15.27 21.89 11.93
C ALA A 125 -16.26 22.43 12.97
N THR A 126 -16.16 21.97 14.22
CA THR A 126 -16.96 22.49 15.35
C THR A 126 -16.71 23.98 15.62
N LYS A 127 -15.49 24.47 15.38
CA LYS A 127 -15.18 25.91 15.45
C LYS A 127 -15.82 26.71 14.31
N ARG A 128 -15.95 26.13 13.11
CA ARG A 128 -16.59 26.78 11.95
C ARG A 128 -18.11 26.86 12.07
N THR A 129 -18.76 25.81 12.57
CA THR A 129 -20.22 25.79 12.78
C THR A 129 -20.69 26.69 13.91
N GLY A 130 -19.78 27.11 14.79
CA GLY A 130 -20.03 28.18 15.77
C GLY A 130 -20.15 29.59 15.16
N SER A 131 -19.89 29.76 13.85
CA SER A 131 -20.12 31.00 13.13
C SER A 131 -21.53 30.99 12.53
N PRO A 132 -22.36 32.04 12.73
CA PRO A 132 -23.76 32.03 12.31
C PRO A 132 -23.90 31.82 10.80
N PRO A 133 -24.92 31.06 10.35
CA PRO A 133 -25.16 30.86 8.92
C PRO A 133 -25.42 32.21 8.26
N GLY A 134 -24.61 32.53 7.25
CA GLY A 134 -24.83 33.70 6.40
C GLY A 134 -26.18 33.60 5.69
N PRO A 135 -26.86 34.74 5.43
CA PRO A 135 -28.21 34.73 4.87
C PRO A 135 -28.25 34.02 3.50
N PRO A 136 -29.37 33.39 3.15
CA PRO A 136 -29.53 32.73 1.86
C PRO A 136 -29.32 33.75 0.74
N ARG A 137 -28.50 33.38 -0.24
CA ARG A 137 -28.34 34.16 -1.47
C ARG A 137 -29.61 34.01 -2.30
N SER A 138 -30.35 35.12 -2.43
CA SER A 138 -31.53 35.27 -3.31
C SER A 138 -31.19 35.16 -4.79
#